data_AF-A0A2S9FXC7-F1
#
_entry.id   AF-A0A2S9FXC7-F1
#
_cell.length_a   1.000
_cell.length_b   1.000
_cell.length_c   1.000
_cell.angle_alpha   90.00
_cell.angle_beta   90.00
_cell.angle_gamma   90.00
#
_symmetry.space_group_name_H-M   'P 1'
#
loop_
_entity.id
_entity.type
_entity.pdbx_description
1 polymer ?
#
loop_
_entity_poly.entity_id
_entity_poly.type
_entity_poly.pdbx_seq_one_letter_code
_entity_poly.pdbx_strand_id
1 'polypeptide(L)'
;EMSARHPGNIAALARIATPSVAAVLNVGTAHLGEFGSREAIAETKSELPQAVPASGVVILNADDPVVAAMADKTAARVVRVGRSA
;
A
#
# COMPACT_ATOMS: atom_id res chain seq x y z
N GLU A 1 0.61 -0.03 12.45
CA GLU A 1 0.67 -1.05 11.37
C GLU A 1 -0.76 -1.29 10.91
N MET A 2 -0.98 -1.51 9.61
CA MET A 2 -2.32 -1.65 9.03
C MET A 2 -2.41 -2.97 8.25
N SER A 3 -2.92 -3.99 8.92
CA SER A 3 -3.09 -5.35 8.37
C SER A 3 -4.42 -5.52 7.64
N ALA A 4 -4.47 -6.47 6.71
CA ALA A 4 -5.69 -6.81 5.96
C ALA A 4 -5.84 -8.32 5.76
N ARG A 5 -7.09 -8.79 5.86
CA ARG A 5 -7.53 -10.12 5.41
C ARG A 5 -8.61 -10.06 4.34
N HIS A 6 -9.24 -8.90 4.18
CA HIS A 6 -10.28 -8.63 3.19
C HIS A 6 -10.12 -7.21 2.63
N PRO A 7 -10.62 -6.95 1.41
CA PRO A 7 -10.73 -5.60 0.88
C PRO A 7 -11.45 -4.66 1.86
N GLY A 8 -10.99 -3.41 1.94
CA GLY A 8 -11.49 -2.36 2.81
C GLY A 8 -10.95 -2.36 4.23
N ASN A 9 -10.18 -3.38 4.64
CA ASN A 9 -9.60 -3.45 5.99
C ASN A 9 -8.60 -2.31 6.25
N ILE A 10 -7.70 -2.04 5.30
CA ILE A 10 -6.71 -0.97 5.44
C ILE A 10 -7.39 0.39 5.41
N ALA A 11 -8.34 0.60 4.49
CA ALA A 11 -9.11 1.83 4.43
C ALA A 11 -9.87 2.09 5.75
N ALA A 12 -10.41 1.04 6.40
CA ALA A 12 -11.05 1.18 7.71
C ALA A 12 -10.07 1.61 8.81
N LEU A 13 -8.87 1.02 8.87
CA LEU A 13 -7.83 1.41 9.82
C LEU A 13 -7.33 2.84 9.57
N ALA A 14 -7.17 3.23 8.30
CA ALA A 14 -6.72 4.57 7.93
C ALA A 14 -7.77 5.67 8.22
N ARG A 15 -9.06 5.32 8.31
CA ARG A 15 -10.09 6.26 8.82
C ARG A 15 -9.98 6.48 10.32
N ILE A 16 -9.51 5.50 11.09
CA ILE A 16 -9.30 5.63 12.54
C ILE A 16 -8.04 6.44 12.82
N ALA A 17 -6.97 6.16 12.09
CA ALA A 17 -5.69 6.84 12.22
C ALA A 17 -5.18 7.22 10.83
N THR A 18 -5.53 8.42 10.38
CA THR A 18 -5.14 8.91 9.05
C THR A 18 -3.62 9.06 8.98
N PRO A 19 -2.95 8.34 8.05
CA PRO A 19 -1.50 8.34 7.97
C PRO A 19 -0.98 9.63 7.30
N SER A 20 -0.04 10.30 7.96
CA SER A 20 0.77 11.35 7.31
C SER A 20 1.91 10.77 6.48
N VAL A 21 2.36 9.56 6.83
CA VAL A 21 3.35 8.78 6.09
C VAL A 21 2.88 7.32 6.00
N ALA A 22 3.00 6.73 4.82
CA ALA A 22 2.75 5.32 4.59
C ALA A 22 3.96 4.64 3.95
N ALA A 23 4.13 3.34 4.20
CA ALA A 23 5.12 2.52 3.52
C ALA A 23 4.49 1.20 3.06
N VAL A 24 4.64 0.88 1.77
CA VAL A 24 4.30 -0.44 1.23
C VAL A 24 5.60 -1.11 0.80
N LEU A 25 5.87 -2.29 1.39
CA LEU A 25 7.16 -2.96 1.24
C LEU A 25 7.14 -4.11 0.22
N ASN A 26 6.02 -4.84 0.13
CA ASN A 26 5.87 -5.97 -0.77
C ASN A 26 4.39 -6.33 -1.00
N VAL A 27 4.14 -7.03 -2.10
CA VAL A 27 2.94 -7.85 -2.31
C VAL A 27 3.35 -9.33 -2.37
N GLY A 28 3.32 -9.99 -1.21
CA GLY A 28 3.46 -11.45 -1.09
C GLY A 28 2.15 -12.22 -1.28
N THR A 29 2.04 -13.39 -0.65
CA THR A 29 0.88 -14.30 -0.72
C THR A 29 0.16 -14.47 0.62
N ALA A 30 0.35 -13.54 1.56
CA ALA A 30 -0.33 -13.56 2.84
C ALA A 30 -1.85 -13.52 2.64
N HIS A 31 -2.56 -14.41 3.34
CA HIS A 31 -4.02 -14.54 3.26
C HIS A 31 -4.55 -14.83 1.84
N LEU A 32 -3.76 -15.49 0.99
CA LEU A 32 -4.17 -15.78 -0.38
C LEU A 32 -5.47 -16.61 -0.46
N GLY A 33 -5.72 -17.51 0.50
CA GLY A 33 -6.96 -18.27 0.56
C GLY A 33 -8.19 -17.38 0.78
N GLU A 34 -8.05 -16.33 1.58
CA GLU A 34 -9.10 -15.36 1.87
C GLU A 34 -9.26 -14.31 0.75
N PHE A 35 -8.16 -13.88 0.13
CA PHE A 35 -8.18 -12.88 -0.95
C PHE A 35 -8.49 -13.46 -2.34
N GLY A 36 -8.26 -14.75 -2.55
CA GLY A 36 -8.47 -15.45 -3.82
C GLY A 36 -7.38 -15.21 -4.88
N SER A 37 -6.72 -14.04 -4.89
CA SER A 37 -5.64 -13.75 -5.84
C SER A 37 -4.60 -12.78 -5.30
N ARG A 38 -3.41 -12.77 -5.92
CA ARG A 38 -2.33 -11.82 -5.57
C ARG A 38 -2.70 -10.39 -6.01
N GLU A 39 -3.48 -10.27 -7.06
CA GLU A 39 -4.03 -9.00 -7.55
C GLU A 39 -4.98 -8.40 -6.52
N ALA A 40 -5.83 -9.21 -5.89
CA ALA A 40 -6.71 -8.76 -4.80
C ALA A 40 -5.91 -8.30 -3.58
N ILE A 41 -4.79 -8.99 -3.25
CA ILE A 41 -3.86 -8.54 -2.21
C ILE A 41 -3.24 -7.19 -2.59
N ALA A 42 -2.81 -7.01 -3.84
CA ALA A 42 -2.22 -5.77 -4.33
C ALA A 42 -3.20 -4.60 -4.27
N GLU A 43 -4.44 -4.80 -4.73
CA GLU A 43 -5.49 -3.77 -4.68
C GLU A 43 -5.79 -3.38 -3.22
N THR A 44 -5.95 -4.37 -2.33
CA THR A 44 -6.19 -4.11 -0.91
C THR A 44 -5.02 -3.36 -0.26
N LYS A 45 -3.77 -3.71 -0.57
CA LYS A 45 -2.59 -2.99 -0.07
C LYS A 45 -2.49 -1.56 -0.63
N SER A 46 -3.06 -1.29 -1.81
CA SER A 46 -3.09 0.04 -2.42
C SER A 46 -4.01 1.02 -1.68
N GLU A 47 -4.92 0.53 -0.82
CA GLU A 47 -5.74 1.36 0.06
C GLU A 47 -4.88 2.25 0.98
N LEU A 48 -3.69 1.79 1.37
CA LEU A 48 -2.82 2.56 2.27
C LEU A 48 -2.27 3.83 1.58
N PRO A 49 -1.61 3.76 0.41
CA PRO A 49 -1.25 4.94 -0.38
C PRO A 49 -2.41 5.88 -0.70
N GLN A 50 -3.60 5.34 -1.00
CA GLN A 50 -4.80 6.13 -1.30
C GLN A 50 -5.29 6.95 -0.10
N ALA A 51 -5.05 6.46 1.12
CA ALA A 51 -5.49 7.12 2.34
C ALA A 51 -4.53 8.21 2.85
N VAL A 52 -3.35 8.36 2.26
CA VAL A 52 -2.40 9.43 2.62
C VAL A 52 -2.83 10.74 1.95
N PRO A 53 -3.04 11.84 2.70
CA PRO A 53 -3.35 13.15 2.12
C PRO A 53 -2.24 13.65 1.18
N ALA A 54 -2.56 14.55 0.26
CA ALA A 54 -1.58 15.14 -0.68
C ALA A 54 -0.39 15.83 0.02
N SER A 55 -0.58 16.31 1.25
CA SER A 55 0.48 16.90 2.09
C SER A 55 1.42 15.86 2.73
N GLY A 56 1.12 14.57 2.60
CA GLY A 56 1.87 13.46 3.19
C GLY A 56 2.90 12.83 2.26
N VAL A 57 3.43 11.68 2.68
CA VAL A 57 4.46 10.92 1.96
C VAL A 57 4.10 9.45 1.86
N VAL A 58 4.29 8.85 0.69
CA VAL A 58 4.16 7.41 0.46
C VAL A 58 5.52 6.84 0.06
N ILE A 59 5.99 5.86 0.82
CA ILE A 59 7.24 5.14 0.57
C ILE A 59 6.90 3.83 -0.13
N LEU A 60 7.45 3.62 -1.33
CA LEU A 60 7.20 2.44 -2.14
C LEU A 60 8.51 1.71 -2.42
N ASN A 61 8.50 0.39 -2.23
CA ASN A 61 9.58 -0.47 -2.70
C ASN A 61 9.60 -0.49 -4.24
N ALA A 62 10.67 0.02 -4.83
CA ALA A 62 10.90 0.03 -6.28
C ALA A 62 11.32 -1.35 -6.83
N ASP A 63 11.83 -2.23 -5.98
CA ASP A 63 12.27 -3.58 -6.37
C ASP A 63 11.08 -4.55 -6.55
N ASP A 64 9.88 -4.18 -6.08
CA ASP A 64 8.63 -4.92 -6.32
C ASP A 64 7.76 -4.13 -7.32
N PRO A 65 7.68 -4.53 -8.60
CA PRO A 65 6.93 -3.80 -9.62
C PRO A 65 5.46 -3.56 -9.26
N VAL A 66 4.85 -4.46 -8.49
CA VAL A 66 3.45 -4.32 -8.06
C VAL A 66 3.31 -3.19 -7.05
N VAL A 67 4.27 -3.07 -6.13
CA VAL A 67 4.33 -1.97 -5.17
C VAL A 67 4.71 -0.67 -5.86
N ALA A 68 5.68 -0.70 -6.78
CA ALA A 68 6.12 0.48 -7.52
C ALA A 68 4.99 1.12 -8.33
N ALA A 69 4.09 0.31 -8.90
CA ALA A 69 2.90 0.76 -9.63
C ALA A 69 1.86 1.46 -8.73
N MET A 70 1.91 1.29 -7.41
CA MET A 70 1.02 2.02 -6.49
C MET A 70 1.32 3.53 -6.44
N ALA A 71 2.40 3.99 -7.06
CA ALA A 71 2.69 5.41 -7.22
C ALA A 71 1.54 6.15 -7.93
N ASP A 72 0.83 5.47 -8.83
CA ASP A 72 -0.31 6.04 -9.57
C ASP A 72 -1.62 6.03 -8.75
N LYS A 73 -1.58 5.54 -7.51
CA LYS A 73 -2.74 5.40 -6.61
C LYS A 73 -2.76 6.45 -5.49
N THR A 74 -1.89 7.46 -5.53
CA THR A 74 -1.80 8.49 -4.50
C THR A 74 -1.51 9.87 -5.08
N ALA A 75 -2.03 10.91 -4.42
CA ALA A 75 -1.67 12.29 -4.70
C ALA A 75 -0.53 12.80 -3.80
N ALA A 76 -0.11 11.99 -2.82
CA ALA A 76 0.97 12.33 -1.90
C ALA A 76 2.34 12.28 -2.58
N ARG A 77 3.35 12.88 -1.95
CA ARG A 77 4.73 12.76 -2.42
C ARG A 77 5.18 11.30 -2.36
N VAL A 78 5.60 10.74 -3.50
CA VAL A 78 6.16 9.38 -3.57
C VAL A 78 7.67 9.42 -3.34
N VAL A 79 8.15 8.58 -2.42
CA VAL A 79 9.56 8.28 -2.20
C VAL A 79 9.77 6.81 -2.53
N ARG A 80 10.76 6.51 -3.37
CA ARG A 80 11.11 5.14 -3.72
C ARG A 80 12.30 4.66 -2.91
N VAL A 81 12.23 3.42 -2.45
CA VAL A 81 13.35 2.71 -1.80
C VAL A 81 13.62 1.43 -2.58
N GLY A 82 14.88 1.02 -2.68
CA GLY A 82 15.29 -0.16 -3.41
C GLY A 82 16.76 -0.46 -3.17
N ARG A 83 17.22 -1.61 -3.64
CA ARG A 83 18.60 -2.07 -3.48
C ARG A 83 19.59 -1.39 -4.44
N SER A 84 19.11 -0.63 -5.41
CA SER A 84 19.94 0.10 -6.37
C SER A 84 19.39 1.52 -6.54
N ALA A 85 20.28 2.50 -6.45
CA ALA A 85 19.99 3.93 -6.58
C ALA A 85 19.83 4.36 -8.04
#